data_AF-A0A8S3KA50-F1
#
_entry.id   AF-A0A8S3KA50-F1
#
_cell.length_a   1.000
_cell.length_b   1.000
_cell.length_c   1.000
_cell.angle_alpha   90.00
_cell.angle_beta   90.00
_cell.angle_gamma   90.00
#
_symmetry.space_group_name_H-M   'P 1'
#
loop_
_entity.id
_entity.type
_entity.pdbx_description
1 polymer ?
#
loop_
_entity_poly.entity_id
_entity_poly.type
_entity_poly.pdbx_seq_one_letter_code
_entity_poly.pdbx_strand_id
1 'polypeptide(L)'
;HCLSKTTKVSSNEQTKSVVFTYIRDLIVDLLSLCKIYSHVDIIFKNLTQLTPFLQFYEQSININLSVGSSPVALNKQQSDNVILNKILSLISSVFDPSNSSSLLQLMYPFLILSFQHNKTIMRNKARKCWNETFGRMTFIVYPNELR
;
A
#
# COMPACT_ATOMS: atom_id res chain seq x y z
N HIS A 1 -16.90 -40.20 13.37
CA HIS A 1 -17.46 -38.90 12.96
C HIS A 1 -16.60 -37.78 13.55
N CYS A 2 -15.69 -37.19 12.76
CA CYS A 2 -14.97 -35.98 13.19
C CYS A 2 -15.81 -34.75 12.83
N LEU A 3 -16.31 -34.06 13.85
CA LEU A 3 -16.97 -32.76 13.72
C LEU A 3 -15.92 -31.70 13.36
N SER A 4 -15.90 -31.30 12.08
CA SER A 4 -15.24 -30.07 11.66
C SER A 4 -15.95 -28.88 12.30
N LYS A 5 -15.30 -28.21 13.26
CA LYS A 5 -15.75 -26.90 13.76
C LYS A 5 -15.67 -25.89 12.60
N THR A 6 -16.76 -25.72 11.88
CA THR A 6 -16.96 -24.56 11.01
C THR A 6 -17.11 -23.35 11.92
N THR A 7 -16.04 -22.60 12.11
CA THR A 7 -16.07 -21.28 12.74
C THR A 7 -16.91 -20.39 11.83
N LYS A 8 -18.19 -20.21 12.17
CA LYS A 8 -19.06 -19.22 11.53
C LYS A 8 -18.44 -17.85 11.79
N VAL A 9 -17.84 -17.27 10.74
CA VAL A 9 -17.44 -15.85 10.76
C VAL A 9 -18.71 -15.05 11.07
N SER A 10 -18.65 -14.20 12.10
CA SER A 10 -19.82 -13.40 12.49
C SER A 10 -20.20 -12.45 11.35
N SER A 11 -21.50 -12.14 11.17
CA SER A 11 -21.97 -11.24 10.11
C SER A 11 -21.24 -9.88 10.11
N ASN A 12 -20.75 -9.46 11.28
CA ASN A 12 -19.97 -8.23 11.46
C ASN A 12 -18.58 -8.32 10.80
N GLU A 13 -17.86 -9.43 10.95
CA GLU A 13 -16.53 -9.60 10.32
C GLU A 13 -16.63 -9.72 8.79
N GLN A 14 -17.69 -10.36 8.30
CA GLN A 14 -17.95 -10.43 6.85
C GLN A 14 -18.28 -9.04 6.27
N THR A 15 -19.07 -8.23 6.99
CA THR A 15 -19.40 -6.85 6.60
C THR A 15 -18.14 -5.98 6.56
N LYS A 16 -17.27 -6.07 7.57
CA LYS A 16 -15.98 -5.37 7.59
C LYS A 16 -15.14 -5.73 6.38
N SER A 17 -14.99 -7.02 6.07
CA SER A 17 -14.21 -7.49 4.92
C SER A 17 -14.71 -6.92 3.59
N VAL A 18 -16.04 -6.83 3.40
CA VAL A 18 -16.63 -6.23 2.20
C VAL A 18 -16.30 -4.75 2.11
N VAL A 19 -16.47 -4.00 3.21
CA VAL A 19 -16.14 -2.58 3.27
C VAL A 19 -14.66 -2.33 2.99
N PHE A 20 -13.76 -3.13 3.57
CA PHE A 20 -12.31 -3.04 3.31
C PHE A 20 -11.97 -3.27 1.85
N THR A 21 -12.59 -4.27 1.23
CA THR A 21 -12.39 -4.59 -0.19
C THR A 21 -12.86 -3.42 -1.07
N TYR A 22 -14.03 -2.87 -0.77
CA TYR A 22 -14.58 -1.72 -1.50
C TYR A 22 -13.68 -0.48 -1.40
N ILE A 23 -13.23 -0.13 -0.18
CA ILE A 23 -12.35 1.03 0.00
C ILE A 23 -11.00 0.82 -0.70
N ARG A 24 -10.43 -0.39 -0.63
CA ARG A 24 -9.20 -0.74 -1.37
C ARG A 24 -9.38 -0.48 -2.86
N ASP A 25 -10.45 -0.98 -3.45
CA ASP A 25 -10.69 -0.86 -4.89
C ASP A 25 -10.90 0.60 -5.30
N LEU A 26 -11.64 1.37 -4.50
CA LEU A 26 -11.79 2.81 -4.71
C LEU A 26 -10.45 3.56 -4.70
N ILE A 27 -9.55 3.23 -3.77
CA ILE A 27 -8.20 3.82 -3.71
C ILE A 27 -7.40 3.44 -4.96
N VAL A 28 -7.45 2.18 -5.40
CA VAL A 28 -6.72 1.71 -6.59
C VAL A 28 -7.24 2.40 -7.85
N ASP A 29 -8.55 2.60 -7.97
CA ASP A 29 -9.17 3.31 -9.08
C ASP A 29 -8.75 4.78 -9.11
N LEU A 30 -8.79 5.46 -7.95
CA LEU A 30 -8.30 6.83 -7.80
C LEU A 30 -6.83 6.97 -8.23
N LEU A 31 -5.96 6.07 -7.76
CA LEU A 31 -4.54 6.06 -8.16
C LEU A 31 -4.35 5.76 -9.65
N SER A 32 -5.28 5.03 -10.29
CA SER A 32 -5.23 4.74 -11.73
C SER A 32 -5.62 5.94 -12.60
N LEU A 33 -6.32 6.92 -12.04
CA LEU A 33 -6.63 8.18 -12.71
C LEU A 33 -5.45 9.18 -12.68
N CYS A 34 -4.46 8.94 -11.82
CA CYS A 34 -3.23 9.73 -11.78
C CYS A 34 -2.35 9.44 -13.00
N LYS A 35 -2.34 10.37 -13.97
CA LYS A 35 -1.46 10.28 -15.15
C LYS A 35 -0.34 11.32 -15.17
N ILE A 36 -0.48 12.37 -14.36
CA ILE A 36 0.46 13.50 -14.29
C ILE A 36 0.66 13.94 -12.84
N TYR A 37 1.79 14.59 -12.57
CA TYR A 37 2.18 15.00 -11.21
C TYR A 37 1.12 15.87 -10.51
N SER A 38 0.45 16.79 -11.21
CA SER A 38 -0.57 17.65 -10.57
C SER A 38 -1.75 16.85 -10.00
N HIS A 39 -2.15 15.75 -10.65
CA HIS A 39 -3.19 14.86 -10.13
C HIS A 39 -2.69 14.12 -8.88
N VAL A 40 -1.42 13.71 -8.89
CA VAL A 40 -0.78 13.04 -7.75
C VAL A 40 -0.75 13.97 -6.55
N ASP A 41 -0.36 15.23 -6.72
CA ASP A 41 -0.33 16.21 -5.64
C ASP A 41 -1.71 16.38 -4.99
N ILE A 42 -2.77 16.58 -5.79
CA ILE A 42 -4.14 16.71 -5.30
C ILE A 42 -4.60 15.45 -4.58
N ILE A 43 -4.40 14.28 -5.20
CA ILE A 43 -4.87 13.01 -4.65
C ILE A 43 -4.11 12.67 -3.37
N PHE A 44 -2.79 12.81 -3.33
CA PHE A 44 -2.01 12.48 -2.13
C PHE A 44 -2.21 13.46 -0.98
N LYS A 45 -2.46 14.75 -1.26
CA LYS A 45 -2.93 15.69 -0.23
C LYS A 45 -4.27 15.29 0.38
N ASN A 46 -5.15 14.64 -0.40
CA ASN A 46 -6.42 14.12 0.10
C ASN A 46 -6.26 12.72 0.74
N LEU A 47 -5.34 11.89 0.26
CA LEU A 47 -5.07 10.53 0.74
C LEU A 47 -4.20 10.49 2.00
N THR A 48 -3.47 11.55 2.38
CA THR A 48 -2.72 11.58 3.65
C THR A 48 -3.61 11.32 4.87
N GLN A 49 -4.91 11.68 4.79
CA GLN A 49 -5.91 11.33 5.80
C GLN A 49 -6.24 9.82 5.86
N LEU A 50 -5.91 9.05 4.82
CA LEU A 50 -6.11 7.60 4.75
C LEU A 50 -4.88 6.79 5.17
N THR A 51 -3.77 7.44 5.57
CA THR A 51 -2.58 6.74 6.11
C THR A 51 -2.92 5.79 7.27
N PRO A 52 -3.78 6.16 8.25
CA PRO A 52 -4.20 5.24 9.31
C PRO A 52 -5.01 4.05 8.77
N PHE A 53 -5.82 4.25 7.73
CA PHE A 53 -6.56 3.17 7.08
C PHE A 53 -5.61 2.17 6.42
N LEU A 54 -4.53 2.63 5.77
CA LEU A 54 -3.55 1.74 5.15
C LEU A 54 -2.78 0.92 6.18
N GLN A 55 -2.38 1.54 7.30
CA GLN A 55 -1.76 0.82 8.41
C GLN A 55 -2.70 -0.24 9.00
N PHE A 56 -3.98 0.11 9.23
CA PHE A 56 -4.98 -0.83 9.71
C PHE A 56 -5.27 -1.94 8.69
N TYR A 57 -5.33 -1.61 7.40
CA TYR A 57 -5.56 -2.57 6.32
C TYR A 57 -4.45 -3.63 6.28
N GLU A 58 -3.19 -3.21 6.37
CA GLU A 58 -2.07 -4.17 6.45
C GLU A 58 -2.13 -5.05 7.70
N GLN A 59 -2.46 -4.48 8.86
CA GLN A 59 -2.59 -5.24 10.10
C GLN A 59 -3.74 -6.25 10.03
N SER A 60 -4.90 -5.85 9.51
CA SER A 60 -6.10 -6.71 9.41
C SER A 60 -5.92 -7.88 8.44
N ILE A 61 -5.20 -7.69 7.33
CA ILE A 61 -4.81 -8.79 6.43
C ILE A 61 -3.91 -9.79 7.16
N ASN A 62 -2.96 -9.31 7.96
CA ASN A 62 -2.05 -10.18 8.71
C ASN A 62 -2.76 -10.96 9.84
N ILE A 63 -3.76 -10.35 10.49
CA ILE A 63 -4.55 -11.02 11.55
C ILE A 63 -5.40 -12.16 10.97
N ASN A 64 -6.07 -11.95 9.84
CA ASN A 64 -6.89 -12.98 9.19
C ASN A 64 -6.08 -14.20 8.72
N LEU A 65 -4.78 -14.04 8.48
CA LEU A 65 -3.86 -15.15 8.18
C LEU A 65 -3.47 -15.97 9.42
N SER A 66 -3.51 -15.37 10.62
CA SER A 66 -3.14 -16.02 11.89
C SER A 66 -4.28 -16.82 12.52
N VAL A 67 -5.54 -16.46 12.22
CA VAL A 67 -6.73 -17.14 12.73
C VAL A 67 -7.14 -18.21 11.72
N GLY A 68 -6.50 -19.38 11.83
CA GLY A 68 -6.63 -20.60 11.01
C GLY A 68 -7.96 -20.87 10.31
N SER A 69 -8.28 -20.09 9.28
CA SER A 69 -9.45 -20.26 8.42
C SER A 69 -9.02 -21.00 7.15
N SER A 70 -9.60 -22.20 7.00
CA SER A 70 -9.58 -23.16 5.89
C SER A 70 -8.71 -22.84 4.64
N PRO A 71 -7.86 -23.79 4.19
CA PRO A 71 -6.96 -23.62 3.04
C PRO A 71 -7.65 -23.56 1.67
N VAL A 72 -8.98 -23.57 1.60
CA VAL A 72 -9.74 -23.66 0.34
C VAL A 72 -10.18 -22.30 -0.21
N ALA A 73 -10.15 -21.21 0.58
CA ALA A 73 -10.41 -19.85 0.08
C ALA A 73 -9.16 -18.97 -0.04
N LEU A 74 -7.99 -19.45 0.41
CA LEU A 74 -6.74 -18.69 0.45
C LEU A 74 -5.84 -18.86 -0.79
N ASN A 75 -6.19 -19.76 -1.71
CA ASN A 75 -5.43 -20.01 -2.93
C ASN A 75 -5.96 -19.20 -4.11
N LYS A 76 -5.50 -17.94 -4.26
CA LYS A 76 -5.00 -17.38 -5.55
C LYS A 76 -4.75 -15.87 -5.63
N GLN A 77 -4.84 -15.10 -4.54
CA GLN A 77 -4.27 -13.76 -4.51
C GLN A 77 -3.37 -13.64 -3.31
N GLN A 78 -2.11 -14.03 -3.53
CA GLN A 78 -1.00 -13.55 -2.71
C GLN A 78 -1.19 -12.04 -2.56
N SER A 79 -1.43 -11.64 -1.32
CA SER A 79 -1.69 -10.28 -0.83
C SER A 79 -0.47 -9.37 -1.03
N ASP A 80 -0.03 -9.22 -2.26
CA ASP A 80 0.75 -8.06 -2.65
C ASP A 80 -0.12 -6.85 -2.30
N ASN A 81 0.38 -5.95 -1.45
CA ASN A 81 -0.38 -4.75 -1.07
C ASN A 81 -0.60 -3.93 -2.34
N VAL A 82 -1.76 -4.15 -2.99
CA VAL A 82 -2.09 -3.64 -4.33
C VAL A 82 -1.99 -2.13 -4.33
N ILE A 83 -2.38 -1.49 -3.22
CA ILE A 83 -2.28 -0.05 -3.03
C ILE A 83 -0.80 0.36 -3.06
N LEU A 84 0.05 -0.20 -2.20
CA LEU A 84 1.47 0.18 -2.18
C LEU A 84 2.17 -0.11 -3.51
N ASN A 85 1.88 -1.24 -4.15
CA ASN A 85 2.40 -1.53 -5.49
C ASN A 85 2.00 -0.46 -6.52
N LYS A 86 0.73 -0.04 -6.48
CA LYS A 86 0.21 1.00 -7.37
C LYS A 86 0.87 2.34 -7.09
N ILE A 87 1.09 2.68 -5.82
CA ILE A 87 1.80 3.89 -5.41
C ILE A 87 3.25 3.88 -5.94
N LEU A 88 4.01 2.79 -5.74
CA LEU A 88 5.39 2.70 -6.25
C LEU A 88 5.44 2.82 -7.79
N SER A 89 4.51 2.17 -8.49
CA SER A 89 4.40 2.29 -9.94
C SER A 89 4.09 3.73 -10.37
N LEU A 90 3.21 4.41 -9.62
CA LEU A 90 2.80 5.77 -9.91
C LEU A 90 3.98 6.75 -9.72
N ILE A 91 4.72 6.62 -8.61
CA ILE A 91 5.95 7.40 -8.36
C ILE A 91 6.88 7.30 -9.56
N SER A 92 7.17 6.08 -9.99
CA SER A 92 8.07 5.83 -11.12
C SER A 92 7.57 6.47 -12.42
N SER A 93 6.25 6.56 -12.62
CA SER A 93 5.65 7.12 -13.84
C SER A 93 5.55 8.65 -13.87
N VAL A 94 5.44 9.30 -12.71
CA VAL A 94 5.23 10.75 -12.60
C VAL A 94 6.46 11.51 -12.11
N PHE A 95 7.52 10.79 -11.75
CA PHE A 95 8.76 11.38 -11.26
C PHE A 95 9.42 12.22 -12.36
N ASP A 96 9.74 13.46 -12.01
CA ASP A 96 10.55 14.36 -12.80
C ASP A 96 11.56 15.05 -11.87
N PRO A 97 12.82 15.25 -12.29
CA PRO A 97 13.78 15.90 -11.41
C PRO A 97 13.33 17.26 -10.86
N SER A 98 12.57 18.03 -11.64
CA SER A 98 12.00 19.33 -11.24
C SER A 98 10.95 19.24 -10.13
N ASN A 99 10.27 18.10 -9.98
CA ASN A 99 9.24 17.89 -8.95
C ASN A 99 9.71 17.04 -7.77
N SER A 100 10.97 16.60 -7.79
CA SER A 100 11.48 15.53 -6.92
C SER A 100 11.33 15.81 -5.41
N SER A 101 11.59 17.03 -4.94
CA SER A 101 11.42 17.38 -3.53
C SER A 101 9.96 17.33 -3.07
N SER A 102 9.05 17.91 -3.86
CA SER A 102 7.63 17.95 -3.52
C SER A 102 6.99 16.57 -3.63
N LEU A 103 7.37 15.79 -4.66
CA LEU A 103 6.92 14.41 -4.79
C LEU A 103 7.41 13.56 -3.62
N LEU A 104 8.67 13.70 -3.19
CA LEU A 104 9.19 12.96 -2.04
C LEU A 104 8.42 13.29 -0.77
N GLN A 105 8.13 14.57 -0.50
CA GLN A 105 7.34 14.98 0.66
C GLN A 105 5.93 14.34 0.70
N LEU A 106 5.30 14.15 -0.45
CA LEU A 106 4.00 13.49 -0.54
C LEU A 106 4.11 11.97 -0.36
N MET A 107 5.20 11.38 -0.85
CA MET A 107 5.34 9.93 -1.02
C MET A 107 6.11 9.23 0.11
N TYR A 108 6.88 9.97 0.92
CA TYR A 108 7.74 9.39 1.93
C TYR A 108 7.00 8.47 2.94
N PRO A 109 5.75 8.76 3.40
CA PRO A 109 5.07 7.88 4.33
C PRO A 109 4.82 6.48 3.72
N PHE A 110 4.47 6.44 2.43
CA PHE A 110 4.20 5.20 1.71
C PHE A 110 5.50 4.46 1.36
N LEU A 111 6.59 5.19 1.12
CA LEU A 111 7.92 4.60 0.96
C LEU A 111 8.36 3.93 2.26
N ILE A 112 8.17 4.56 3.42
CA ILE A 112 8.48 3.96 4.73
C ILE A 112 7.69 2.68 4.93
N LEU A 113 6.36 2.71 4.72
CA LEU A 113 5.52 1.51 4.80
C LEU A 113 6.04 0.40 3.88
N SER A 114 6.42 0.74 2.66
CA SER A 114 6.96 -0.22 1.69
C SER A 114 8.32 -0.78 2.10
N PHE A 115 9.20 0.03 2.71
CA PHE A 115 10.50 -0.40 3.21
C PHE A 115 10.41 -1.28 4.46
N GLN A 116 9.43 -1.02 5.32
CA GLN A 116 9.18 -1.78 6.55
C GLN A 116 8.27 -3.00 6.33
N HIS A 117 7.73 -3.16 5.12
CA HIS A 117 6.81 -4.24 4.78
C HIS A 117 7.39 -5.63 5.08
N ASN A 118 6.57 -6.55 5.60
CA ASN A 118 7.00 -7.90 6.02
C ASN A 118 7.54 -8.76 4.86
N LYS A 119 6.97 -8.66 3.66
CA LYS A 119 7.42 -9.36 2.44
C LYS A 119 8.65 -8.71 1.80
N THR A 120 9.70 -9.51 1.61
CA THR A 120 10.95 -9.07 0.95
C THR A 120 10.74 -8.54 -0.46
N ILE A 121 9.81 -9.13 -1.22
CA ILE A 121 9.48 -8.68 -2.59
C ILE A 121 9.06 -7.21 -2.60
N MET A 122 8.23 -6.80 -1.63
CA MET A 122 7.75 -5.42 -1.52
C MET A 122 8.89 -4.46 -1.16
N ARG A 123 9.73 -4.84 -0.19
CA ARG A 123 10.93 -4.06 0.16
C ARG A 123 11.88 -3.88 -1.02
N ASN A 124 12.05 -4.92 -1.84
CA ASN A 124 12.90 -4.86 -3.04
C ASN A 124 12.31 -3.92 -4.11
N LYS A 125 10.99 -3.95 -4.33
CA LYS A 125 10.30 -3.00 -5.22
C LYS A 125 10.49 -1.56 -4.74
N ALA A 126 10.38 -1.32 -3.44
CA ALA A 126 10.59 0.00 -2.84
C ALA A 126 12.02 0.51 -3.06
N ARG A 127 13.03 -0.35 -2.82
CA ARG A 127 14.44 -0.02 -3.08
C ARG A 127 14.70 0.28 -4.55
N LYS A 128 14.12 -0.49 -5.45
CA LYS A 128 14.24 -0.25 -6.90
C LYS A 128 13.65 1.10 -7.28
N CYS A 129 12.40 1.36 -6.87
CA CYS A 129 11.73 2.65 -7.08
C CYS A 129 12.59 3.80 -6.55
N TRP A 130 13.11 3.68 -5.33
CA TRP A 130 13.99 4.67 -4.72
C TRP A 130 15.24 4.95 -5.56
N ASN A 131 15.99 3.90 -5.92
CA ASN A 131 17.24 4.03 -6.67
C ASN A 131 17.04 4.59 -8.09
N GLU A 132 15.89 4.34 -8.70
CA GLU A 132 15.54 4.83 -10.03
C GLU A 132 15.02 6.28 -10.01
N THR A 133 14.59 6.79 -8.85
CA THR A 133 14.03 8.12 -8.69
C THR A 133 14.91 9.00 -7.80
N PHE A 134 14.71 8.96 -6.49
CA PHE A 134 15.33 9.86 -5.53
C PHE A 134 16.80 9.55 -5.23
N GLY A 135 17.21 8.28 -5.31
CA GLY A 135 18.54 7.81 -4.90
C GLY A 135 19.72 8.37 -5.71
N ARG A 136 19.46 9.00 -6.85
CA ARG A 136 20.49 9.64 -7.71
C ARG A 136 20.55 11.16 -7.56
N MET A 137 19.71 11.73 -6.69
CA MET A 137 19.58 13.18 -6.57
C MET A 137 20.61 13.77 -5.62
N THR A 138 21.31 14.80 -6.07
CA THR A 138 22.42 15.43 -5.34
C THR A 138 21.95 16.43 -4.27
N PHE A 139 20.70 16.91 -4.31
CA PHE A 139 20.22 18.04 -3.49
C PHE A 139 18.89 17.79 -2.76
N ILE A 140 18.45 16.54 -2.63
CA ILE A 140 17.21 16.26 -1.89
C ILE A 140 17.47 16.35 -0.39
N VAL A 141 16.65 17.16 0.30
CA VAL A 141 16.57 17.15 1.76
C VAL A 141 15.72 15.95 2.18
N TYR A 142 16.39 14.91 2.65
CA TYR A 142 15.73 13.69 3.10
C TYR A 142 14.96 13.92 4.41
N PRO A 143 13.68 13.46 4.48
CA PRO A 143 12.98 13.30 5.76
C PRO A 143 13.84 12.47 6.72
N ASN A 144 13.83 12.81 8.01
CA ASN A 144 14.66 12.15 9.01
C ASN A 144 14.36 10.64 9.11
N GLU A 145 13.12 10.28 8.82
CA GLU A 145 12.59 8.91 8.87
C GLU A 145 13.10 8.03 7.70
N LEU A 146 13.72 8.64 6.68
CA LEU A 146 14.33 7.94 5.54
C LEU A 146 15.87 7.96 5.56
N ARG A 147 16.49 8.63 6.53
CA ARG A 147 17.96 8.63 6.74
C ARG A 147 18.38 7.36 7.48
#